data_AF-A0A4T2GKQ5-F1
#
_entry.id   AF-A0A4T2GKQ5-F1
#
_cell.length_a   1.000
_cell.length_b   1.000
_cell.length_c   1.000
_cell.angle_alpha   90.00
_cell.angle_beta   90.00
_cell.angle_gamma   90.00
#
_symmetry.space_group_name_H-M   'P 1'
#
loop_
_entity.id
_entity.type
_entity.pdbx_description
1 polymer ?
#
loop_
_entity_poly.entity_id
_entity_poly.type
_entity_poly.pdbx_seq_one_letter_code
_entity_poly.pdbx_strand_id
1 'polypeptide(L)'
;MVIRYIRPVALSVALIILASISYLLATSLVLFSSSQFLQLAYLFSIMVGMPVGFILLPSWLTKRYQFYKETADIKFSWKEFLLVAIAIFFINSLFIQSEEYVNQFIIATCEEFLFRYLIYRILKSEYTTWLAMLVTSLLFGVLLHMNYPLLDNLIIRAPLGLLFSILATRFGLQYAIGGHWLYNLLVSRFPF
;
A
#
# COMPACT_ATOMS: atom_id res chain seq x y z
N MET A 1 8.79 29.68 -4.16
CA MET A 1 8.31 28.75 -5.21
C MET A 1 8.79 27.32 -4.96
N VAL A 2 10.10 27.07 -4.76
CA VAL A 2 10.68 25.73 -4.53
C VAL A 2 10.11 25.01 -3.29
N ILE A 3 9.97 25.72 -2.15
CA ILE A 3 9.44 25.15 -0.89
C ILE A 3 8.03 24.54 -1.06
N ARG A 4 7.21 25.12 -1.96
CA ARG A 4 5.84 24.67 -2.24
C ARG A 4 5.82 23.26 -2.84
N TYR A 5 6.77 22.94 -3.71
CA TYR A 5 6.85 21.61 -4.34
C TYR A 5 7.53 20.57 -3.44
N ILE A 6 8.41 20.98 -2.53
CA ILE A 6 9.12 20.06 -1.63
C ILE A 6 8.24 19.59 -0.48
N ARG A 7 7.39 20.47 0.07
CA ARG A 7 6.58 20.17 1.26
C ARG A 7 5.69 18.91 1.09
N PRO A 8 4.92 18.72 0.00
CA PRO A 8 4.12 17.52 -0.18
C PRO A 8 4.94 16.23 -0.20
N VAL A 9 6.13 16.26 -0.80
CA VAL A 9 7.05 15.12 -0.85
C VAL A 9 7.59 14.84 0.55
N ALA A 10 8.07 15.85 1.27
CA ALA A 10 8.59 15.69 2.63
C ALA A 10 7.54 15.10 3.59
N LEU A 11 6.29 15.57 3.53
CA LEU A 11 5.19 14.99 4.30
C LEU A 11 4.91 13.54 3.91
N SER A 12 4.92 13.22 2.61
CA SER A 12 4.72 11.85 2.13
C SER A 12 5.81 10.92 2.64
N VAL A 13 7.08 11.34 2.56
CA VAL A 13 8.23 10.60 3.09
C VAL A 13 8.08 10.38 4.60
N ALA A 14 7.70 11.40 5.36
CA ALA A 14 7.48 11.28 6.80
C ALA A 14 6.40 10.25 7.15
N LEU A 15 5.28 10.23 6.41
CA LEU A 15 4.22 9.24 6.60
C LEU A 15 4.68 7.82 6.26
N ILE A 16 5.47 7.64 5.20
CA ILE A 16 6.02 6.33 4.83
C ILE A 16 6.95 5.82 5.92
N ILE A 17 7.89 6.64 6.39
CA ILE A 17 8.83 6.26 7.47
C ILE A 17 8.05 5.86 8.72
N LEU A 18 7.03 6.64 9.08
CA LEU A 18 6.19 6.37 10.24
C LEU A 18 5.40 5.06 10.11
N ALA A 19 4.85 4.78 8.92
CA ALA A 19 4.17 3.52 8.63
C ALA A 19 5.14 2.33 8.71
N SER A 20 6.33 2.44 8.13
CA SER A 20 7.38 1.42 8.20
C SER A 20 7.85 1.14 9.63
N ILE A 21 8.04 2.19 10.45
CA ILE A 21 8.39 2.03 11.87
C ILE A 21 7.26 1.35 12.63
N SER A 22 6.01 1.75 12.41
CA SER A 22 4.84 1.13 13.04
C SER A 22 4.75 -0.36 12.72
N TYR A 23 4.97 -0.73 11.46
CA TYR A 23 4.99 -2.14 11.03
C TYR A 23 6.17 -2.91 11.63
N LEU A 24 7.36 -2.32 11.67
CA LEU A 24 8.54 -2.94 12.28
C LEU A 24 8.32 -3.22 13.78
N LEU A 25 7.75 -2.26 14.51
CA LEU A 25 7.42 -2.44 15.92
C LEU A 25 6.37 -3.54 16.09
N ALA A 26 5.31 -3.55 15.28
CA ALA A 26 4.28 -4.58 15.37
C ALA A 26 4.82 -5.98 15.06
N THR A 27 5.69 -6.13 14.07
CA THR A 27 6.30 -7.41 13.71
C THR A 27 7.38 -7.85 14.70
N SER A 28 8.06 -6.93 15.39
CA SER A 28 9.01 -7.27 16.45
C SER A 28 8.38 -7.99 17.64
N LEU A 29 7.05 -7.86 17.83
CA LEU A 29 6.32 -8.60 18.87
C LEU A 29 6.39 -10.12 18.70
N VAL A 30 6.63 -10.59 17.47
CA VAL A 30 6.81 -12.01 17.16
C VAL A 30 8.01 -12.61 17.91
N LEU A 31 9.03 -11.79 18.26
CA LEU A 31 10.21 -12.22 19.01
C LEU A 31 9.87 -12.71 20.43
N PHE A 32 8.71 -12.31 20.98
CA PHE A 32 8.23 -12.75 22.29
C PHE A 32 7.29 -13.96 22.20
N SER A 33 6.99 -14.44 20.99
CA SER A 33 6.15 -15.62 20.77
C SER A 33 6.97 -16.91 20.90
N SER A 34 6.36 -17.97 21.42
CA SER A 34 6.96 -19.30 21.37
C SER A 34 6.87 -19.89 19.96
N SER A 35 7.74 -20.85 19.65
CA SER A 35 7.83 -21.45 18.30
C SER A 35 6.51 -22.04 17.80
N GLN A 36 5.68 -22.59 18.71
CA GLN A 36 4.36 -23.14 18.38
C GLN A 36 3.36 -22.08 17.88
N PHE A 37 3.48 -20.82 18.35
CA PHE A 37 2.55 -19.74 18.02
C PHE A 37 3.15 -18.70 17.07
N LEU A 38 4.31 -18.99 16.46
CA LEU A 38 5.05 -18.03 15.65
C LEU A 38 4.23 -17.53 14.44
N GLN A 39 3.59 -18.44 13.69
CA GLN A 39 2.76 -18.09 12.53
C GLN A 39 1.54 -17.27 12.93
N LEU A 40 0.88 -17.64 14.03
CA LEU A 40 -0.28 -16.90 14.54
C LEU A 40 0.11 -15.50 15.01
N ALA A 41 1.25 -15.38 15.71
CA ALA A 41 1.79 -14.09 16.14
C ALA A 41 2.12 -13.21 14.93
N TYR A 42 2.72 -13.77 13.88
CA TYR A 42 3.02 -13.05 12.65
C TYR A 42 1.76 -12.55 11.94
N LEU A 43 0.76 -13.41 11.77
CA LEU A 43 -0.54 -13.03 11.21
C LEU A 43 -1.19 -11.90 12.02
N PHE A 44 -1.18 -12.00 13.35
CA PHE A 44 -1.73 -10.97 14.22
C PHE A 44 -0.96 -9.64 14.09
N SER A 45 0.36 -9.69 14.04
CA SER A 45 1.21 -8.53 13.81
C SER A 45 0.92 -7.84 12.49
N ILE A 46 0.65 -8.58 11.40
CA ILE A 46 0.21 -8.00 10.13
C ILE A 46 -1.19 -7.41 10.26
N MET A 47 -2.14 -8.19 10.78
CA MET A 47 -3.56 -7.84 10.85
C MET A 47 -3.82 -6.59 11.69
N VAL A 48 -3.02 -6.34 12.73
CA VAL A 48 -3.14 -5.13 13.56
C VAL A 48 -2.13 -4.07 13.14
N GLY A 49 -0.88 -4.44 12.97
CA GLY A 49 0.23 -3.51 12.72
C GLY A 49 0.12 -2.76 11.40
N MET A 50 -0.25 -3.45 10.32
CA MET A 50 -0.40 -2.82 9.00
C MET A 50 -1.56 -1.81 9.00
N PRO A 51 -2.81 -2.15 9.39
CA PRO A 51 -3.88 -1.16 9.43
C PRO A 51 -3.60 0.02 10.35
N VAL A 52 -2.99 -0.19 11.52
CA VAL A 52 -2.62 0.91 12.42
C VAL A 52 -1.60 1.83 11.75
N GLY A 53 -0.51 1.26 11.20
CA GLY A 53 0.61 2.00 10.65
C GLY A 53 0.34 2.67 9.31
N PHE A 54 -0.45 2.05 8.44
CA PHE A 54 -0.66 2.49 7.06
C PHE A 54 -2.01 3.18 6.83
N ILE A 55 -3.01 2.90 7.67
CA ILE A 55 -4.36 3.45 7.52
C ILE A 55 -4.68 4.42 8.66
N LEU A 56 -4.78 3.92 9.89
CA LEU A 56 -5.37 4.68 11.00
C LEU A 56 -4.51 5.88 11.39
N LEU A 57 -3.23 5.66 11.66
CA LEU A 57 -2.33 6.69 12.16
C LEU A 57 -2.01 7.75 11.07
N PRO A 58 -1.69 7.38 9.82
CA PRO A 58 -1.56 8.34 8.73
C PRO A 58 -2.84 9.15 8.48
N SER A 59 -4.02 8.50 8.47
CA SER A 59 -5.30 9.20 8.27
C SER A 59 -5.63 10.18 9.39
N TRP A 60 -5.33 9.79 10.63
CA TRP A 60 -5.51 10.68 11.78
C TRP A 60 -4.63 11.92 11.67
N LEU A 61 -3.35 11.75 11.34
CA LEU A 61 -2.41 12.87 11.13
C LEU A 61 -2.84 13.78 9.99
N THR A 62 -3.13 13.21 8.82
CA THR A 62 -3.50 13.99 7.62
C THR A 62 -4.76 14.82 7.86
N LYS A 63 -5.75 14.26 8.58
CA LYS A 63 -6.98 14.97 8.96
C LYS A 63 -6.72 16.02 10.04
N ARG A 64 -5.97 15.69 11.10
CA ARG A 64 -5.69 16.58 12.24
C ARG A 64 -4.94 17.85 11.83
N TYR A 65 -4.03 17.73 10.86
CA TYR A 65 -3.18 18.81 10.38
C TYR A 65 -3.56 19.32 8.99
N GLN A 66 -4.66 18.82 8.41
CA GLN A 66 -5.20 19.26 7.12
C GLN A 66 -4.15 19.28 5.99
N PHE A 67 -3.45 18.15 5.80
CA PHE A 67 -2.37 18.07 4.80
C PHE A 67 -2.86 18.22 3.35
N TYR A 68 -4.13 17.96 3.08
CA TYR A 68 -4.78 18.18 1.79
C TYR A 68 -6.25 18.57 2.00
N LYS A 69 -6.89 19.13 0.97
CA LYS A 69 -8.34 19.36 0.96
C LYS A 69 -9.06 18.12 0.47
N GLU A 70 -10.13 17.71 1.13
CA GLU A 70 -10.93 16.56 0.69
C GLU A 70 -11.51 16.80 -0.71
N THR A 71 -10.95 16.13 -1.72
CA THR A 71 -11.43 16.12 -3.11
C THR A 71 -11.97 14.73 -3.45
N ALA A 72 -12.88 14.62 -4.42
CA ALA A 72 -13.47 13.34 -4.81
C ALA A 72 -12.60 12.56 -5.83
N ASP A 73 -11.28 12.72 -5.78
CA ASP A 73 -10.38 12.30 -6.87
C ASP A 73 -10.22 10.78 -6.97
N ILE A 74 -10.37 10.06 -5.85
CA ILE A 74 -10.33 8.60 -5.82
C ILE A 74 -11.56 8.09 -5.10
N LYS A 75 -12.27 7.21 -5.78
CA LYS A 75 -13.52 6.58 -5.33
C LYS A 75 -13.25 5.15 -4.88
N PHE A 76 -14.13 4.65 -4.02
CA PHE A 76 -14.16 3.26 -3.62
C PHE A 76 -15.59 2.72 -3.72
N SER A 77 -15.76 1.58 -4.38
CA SER A 77 -17.05 0.90 -4.56
C SER A 77 -17.02 -0.45 -3.86
N TRP A 78 -17.81 -0.60 -2.79
CA TRP A 78 -17.92 -1.85 -2.04
C TRP A 78 -18.44 -3.01 -2.89
N LYS A 79 -19.37 -2.72 -3.82
CA LYS A 79 -19.94 -3.72 -4.72
C LYS A 79 -18.86 -4.28 -5.67
N GLU A 80 -18.09 -3.40 -6.29
CA GLU A 80 -16.99 -3.81 -7.19
C GLU A 80 -15.87 -4.48 -6.42
N PHE A 81 -15.53 -3.98 -5.23
CA PHE A 81 -14.54 -4.62 -4.36
C PHE A 81 -14.95 -6.06 -4.03
N LEU A 82 -16.20 -6.30 -3.67
CA LEU A 82 -16.70 -7.65 -3.39
C LEU A 82 -16.58 -8.56 -4.61
N LEU A 83 -16.90 -8.06 -5.81
CA LEU A 83 -16.75 -8.82 -7.05
C LEU A 83 -15.28 -9.17 -7.33
N VAL A 84 -14.38 -8.20 -7.17
CA VAL A 84 -12.93 -8.40 -7.33
C VAL A 84 -12.41 -9.42 -6.31
N ALA A 85 -12.83 -9.32 -5.05
CA ALA A 85 -12.43 -10.26 -4.00
C ALA A 85 -12.92 -11.68 -4.27
N ILE A 86 -14.17 -11.85 -4.73
CA ILE A 86 -14.71 -13.15 -5.13
C ILE A 86 -13.92 -13.71 -6.32
N ALA A 87 -13.61 -12.89 -7.32
CA ALA A 87 -12.81 -13.33 -8.46
C ALA A 87 -11.40 -13.79 -8.04
N ILE A 88 -10.70 -13.01 -7.20
CA ILE A 88 -9.37 -13.36 -6.68
C ILE A 88 -9.43 -14.61 -5.81
N PHE A 89 -10.48 -14.79 -5.01
CA PHE A 89 -10.70 -16.02 -4.25
C PHE A 89 -10.71 -17.25 -5.16
N PHE A 90 -11.55 -17.24 -6.20
CA PHE A 90 -11.62 -18.36 -7.16
C PHE A 90 -10.30 -18.55 -7.91
N ILE A 91 -9.65 -17.47 -8.34
CA ILE A 91 -8.34 -17.57 -9.02
C ILE A 91 -7.30 -18.21 -8.09
N ASN A 92 -7.25 -17.81 -6.82
CA ASN A 92 -6.33 -18.40 -5.85
C ASN A 92 -6.66 -19.86 -5.58
N SER A 93 -7.93 -20.19 -5.32
CA SER A 93 -8.31 -21.57 -5.01
C SER A 93 -8.09 -22.55 -6.17
N LEU A 94 -8.31 -22.11 -7.41
CA LEU A 94 -8.25 -22.99 -8.58
C LEU A 94 -6.87 -23.03 -9.25
N PHE A 95 -6.09 -21.94 -9.21
CA PHE A 95 -4.86 -21.82 -10.00
C PHE A 95 -3.62 -21.53 -9.14
N ILE A 96 -3.64 -20.48 -8.31
CA ILE A 96 -2.42 -20.02 -7.62
C ILE A 96 -2.10 -20.88 -6.40
N GLN A 97 -3.10 -21.21 -5.59
CA GLN A 97 -2.99 -22.00 -4.36
C GLN A 97 -1.96 -21.43 -3.37
N SER A 98 -1.94 -20.11 -3.21
CA SER A 98 -1.12 -19.44 -2.20
C SER A 98 -1.74 -19.55 -0.81
N GLU A 99 -0.93 -19.95 0.18
CA GLU A 99 -1.30 -20.00 1.60
C GLU A 99 -1.29 -18.61 2.25
N GLU A 100 -0.64 -17.62 1.62
CA GLU A 100 -0.50 -16.25 2.11
C GLU A 100 -1.69 -15.35 1.77
N TYR A 101 -2.84 -15.94 1.39
CA TYR A 101 -4.01 -15.24 0.86
C TYR A 101 -4.43 -14.02 1.70
N VAL A 102 -4.57 -14.24 3.01
CA VAL A 102 -5.03 -13.22 3.97
C VAL A 102 -3.94 -12.18 4.22
N ASN A 103 -2.68 -12.59 4.37
CA ASN A 103 -1.57 -11.67 4.60
C ASN A 103 -1.42 -10.72 3.41
N GLN A 104 -1.40 -11.25 2.18
CA GLN A 104 -1.25 -10.45 0.98
C GLN A 104 -2.44 -9.52 0.73
N PHE A 105 -3.65 -9.92 1.14
CA PHE A 105 -4.82 -9.05 1.11
C PHE A 105 -4.63 -7.82 2.02
N ILE A 106 -4.22 -8.05 3.28
CA ILE A 106 -4.03 -6.99 4.28
C ILE A 106 -2.92 -6.04 3.81
N ILE A 107 -1.79 -6.60 3.34
CA ILE A 107 -0.65 -5.83 2.83
C ILE A 107 -1.09 -4.96 1.66
N ALA A 108 -1.68 -5.54 0.62
CA ALA A 108 -2.13 -4.81 -0.56
C ALA A 108 -3.13 -3.70 -0.20
N THR A 109 -4.10 -3.99 0.67
CA THR A 109 -5.08 -2.99 1.12
C THR A 109 -4.43 -1.81 1.83
N CYS A 110 -3.50 -2.09 2.75
CA CYS A 110 -2.83 -1.07 3.55
C CYS A 110 -1.89 -0.21 2.71
N GLU A 111 -1.08 -0.83 1.84
CA GLU A 111 -0.16 -0.12 0.98
C GLU A 111 -0.91 0.73 -0.06
N GLU A 112 -1.94 0.18 -0.71
CA GLU A 112 -2.72 0.95 -1.67
C GLU A 112 -3.48 2.10 -1.01
N PHE A 113 -4.00 1.91 0.21
CA PHE A 113 -4.61 3.01 0.94
C PHE A 113 -3.57 4.12 1.25
N LEU A 114 -2.40 3.78 1.79
CA LEU A 114 -1.40 4.79 2.13
C LEU A 114 -0.93 5.55 0.87
N PHE A 115 -0.57 4.83 -0.19
CA PHE A 115 0.04 5.45 -1.36
C PHE A 115 -1.00 6.07 -2.29
N ARG A 116 -2.04 5.31 -2.65
CA ARG A 116 -2.96 5.71 -3.72
C ARG A 116 -4.08 6.56 -3.16
N TYR A 117 -4.48 6.40 -1.90
CA TYR A 117 -5.46 7.29 -1.29
C TYR A 117 -4.81 8.50 -0.61
N LEU A 118 -3.96 8.31 0.41
CA LEU A 118 -3.45 9.44 1.21
C LEU A 118 -2.33 10.23 0.53
N ILE A 119 -1.20 9.58 0.20
CA ILE A 119 -0.01 10.24 -0.35
C ILE A 119 -0.31 10.90 -1.69
N TYR A 120 -1.06 10.21 -2.56
CA TYR A 120 -1.54 10.79 -3.80
C TYR A 120 -2.29 12.11 -3.57
N ARG A 121 -3.22 12.20 -2.61
CA ARG A 121 -3.96 13.43 -2.29
C ARG A 121 -3.06 14.55 -1.77
N ILE A 122 -2.07 14.20 -0.93
CA ILE A 122 -1.04 15.14 -0.47
C ILE A 122 -0.28 15.72 -1.66
N LEU A 123 0.21 14.88 -2.58
CA LEU A 123 0.95 15.33 -3.76
C LEU A 123 0.06 16.11 -4.73
N LYS A 124 -1.18 15.66 -4.94
CA LYS A 124 -2.16 16.28 -5.85
C LYS A 124 -2.55 17.70 -5.47
N SER A 125 -2.39 18.07 -4.19
CA SER A 125 -2.61 19.43 -3.70
C SER A 125 -1.74 20.48 -4.40
N GLU A 126 -0.56 20.08 -4.89
CA GLU A 126 0.39 20.97 -5.56
C GLU A 126 0.83 20.48 -6.94
N TYR A 127 0.62 19.19 -7.27
CA TYR A 127 1.10 18.57 -8.50
C TYR A 127 -0.03 18.28 -9.50
N THR A 128 0.31 18.17 -10.78
CA THR A 128 -0.59 17.62 -11.80
C THR A 128 -0.89 16.15 -11.52
N THR A 129 -2.00 15.62 -12.03
CA THR A 129 -2.38 14.21 -11.82
C THR A 129 -1.26 13.24 -12.20
N TRP A 130 -0.68 13.43 -13.38
CA TRP A 130 0.42 12.60 -13.86
C TRP A 130 1.67 12.68 -12.98
N LEU A 131 2.06 13.88 -12.57
CA LEU A 131 3.24 14.05 -11.72
C LEU A 131 2.99 13.47 -10.31
N ALA A 132 1.79 13.65 -9.75
CA ALA A 132 1.41 13.04 -8.47
C ALA A 132 1.47 11.51 -8.53
N MET A 133 0.94 10.89 -9.59
CA MET A 133 1.02 9.44 -9.80
C MET A 133 2.47 8.96 -9.96
N LEU A 134 3.29 9.65 -10.77
CA LEU A 134 4.69 9.30 -10.98
C LEU A 134 5.47 9.35 -9.66
N VAL A 135 5.36 10.44 -8.90
CA VAL A 135 6.09 10.61 -7.64
C VAL A 135 5.60 9.62 -6.59
N THR A 136 4.29 9.39 -6.46
CA THR A 136 3.74 8.36 -5.56
C THR A 136 4.31 6.98 -5.89
N SER A 137 4.42 6.65 -7.18
CA SER A 137 4.92 5.35 -7.65
C SER A 137 6.42 5.17 -7.39
N LEU A 138 7.21 6.24 -7.52
CA LEU A 138 8.62 6.24 -7.14
C LEU A 138 8.80 6.08 -5.62
N LEU A 139 8.01 6.80 -4.82
CA LEU A 139 8.04 6.65 -3.35
C LEU A 139 7.67 5.22 -2.93
N PHE A 140 6.67 4.62 -3.58
CA PHE A 140 6.27 3.22 -3.36
C PHE A 140 7.39 2.22 -3.72
N GLY A 141 7.96 2.36 -4.91
CA GLY A 141 8.99 1.44 -5.40
C GLY A 141 10.31 1.58 -4.66
N VAL A 142 10.72 2.79 -4.29
CA VAL A 142 12.06 3.06 -3.74
C VAL A 142 12.09 3.09 -2.22
N LEU A 143 11.15 3.80 -1.57
CA LEU A 143 11.22 4.01 -0.12
C LEU A 143 10.59 2.88 0.69
N LEU A 144 9.44 2.37 0.26
CA LEU A 144 8.80 1.27 0.99
C LEU A 144 9.60 -0.04 0.86
N HIS A 145 10.30 -0.21 -0.26
CA HIS A 145 10.98 -1.45 -0.63
C HIS A 145 12.51 -1.31 -0.61
N MET A 146 13.06 -0.50 0.29
CA MET A 146 14.52 -0.31 0.42
C MET A 146 15.31 -1.60 0.69
N ASN A 147 14.62 -2.67 1.10
CA ASN A 147 15.21 -3.98 1.35
C ASN A 147 15.59 -4.74 0.07
N TYR A 148 15.16 -4.27 -1.10
CA TYR A 148 15.44 -4.86 -2.41
C TYR A 148 16.45 -4.00 -3.21
N PRO A 149 17.14 -4.58 -4.21
CA PRO A 149 18.03 -3.82 -5.07
C PRO A 149 17.33 -2.63 -5.74
N LEU A 150 18.01 -1.48 -5.77
CA LEU A 150 17.44 -0.24 -6.33
C LEU A 150 17.01 -0.42 -7.79
N LEU A 151 17.77 -1.17 -8.58
CA LEU A 151 17.46 -1.40 -9.99
C LEU A 151 16.13 -2.17 -10.15
N ASP A 152 15.94 -3.24 -9.38
CA ASP A 152 14.69 -4.02 -9.37
C ASP A 152 13.50 -3.16 -8.95
N ASN A 153 13.71 -2.31 -7.94
CA ASN A 153 12.70 -1.35 -7.49
C ASN A 153 12.28 -0.37 -8.59
N LEU A 154 13.24 0.11 -9.39
CA LEU A 154 12.97 1.05 -10.48
C LEU A 154 12.34 0.39 -11.71
N ILE A 155 12.67 -0.87 -12.01
CA ILE A 155 12.21 -1.57 -13.22
C ILE A 155 10.91 -2.35 -12.98
N ILE A 156 10.66 -2.83 -11.75
CA ILE A 156 9.51 -3.68 -11.43
C ILE A 156 8.51 -2.91 -10.57
N ARG A 157 8.94 -2.47 -9.38
CA ARG A 157 8.01 -1.96 -8.36
C ARG A 157 7.49 -0.55 -8.67
N ALA A 158 8.32 0.35 -9.17
CA ALA A 158 7.87 1.69 -9.56
C ALA A 158 6.90 1.64 -10.77
N PRO A 159 7.13 0.85 -11.83
CA PRO A 159 6.16 0.67 -12.91
C PRO A 159 4.85 0.01 -12.47
N LEU A 160 4.91 -1.03 -11.62
CA LEU A 160 3.71 -1.59 -11.00
C LEU A 160 2.98 -0.55 -10.15
N GLY A 161 3.73 0.27 -9.41
CA GLY A 161 3.15 1.34 -8.62
C GLY A 161 2.43 2.39 -9.46
N LEU A 162 2.92 2.66 -10.67
CA LEU A 162 2.26 3.53 -11.64
C LEU A 162 1.01 2.88 -12.22
N LEU A 163 1.07 1.59 -12.55
CA LEU A 163 -0.09 0.82 -12.97
C LEU A 163 -1.20 0.88 -11.90
N PHE A 164 -0.88 0.64 -10.63
CA PHE A 164 -1.85 0.71 -9.53
C PHE A 164 -2.40 2.14 -9.34
N SER A 165 -1.57 3.17 -9.54
CA SER A 165 -2.03 4.57 -9.53
C SER A 165 -3.03 4.85 -10.66
N ILE A 166 -2.80 4.31 -11.86
CA ILE A 166 -3.74 4.40 -12.99
C ILE A 166 -5.05 3.67 -12.65
N LEU A 167 -4.97 2.47 -12.07
CA LEU A 167 -6.16 1.71 -11.65
C LEU A 167 -6.99 2.50 -10.63
N ALA A 168 -6.34 3.03 -9.58
CA ALA A 168 -6.99 3.78 -8.52
C ALA A 168 -7.66 5.06 -9.02
N THR A 169 -6.99 5.81 -9.91
CA THR A 169 -7.48 7.10 -10.39
C THR A 169 -8.53 6.98 -11.51
N ARG A 170 -8.48 5.92 -12.34
CA ARG A 170 -9.44 5.73 -13.44
C ARG A 170 -10.64 4.89 -13.08
N PHE A 171 -10.46 3.83 -12.29
CA PHE A 171 -11.50 2.84 -12.01
C PHE A 171 -11.91 2.82 -10.54
N GLY A 172 -10.97 3.10 -9.64
CA GLY A 172 -11.21 3.18 -8.20
C GLY A 172 -10.20 2.36 -7.40
N LEU A 173 -10.09 2.68 -6.12
CA LEU A 173 -9.07 2.12 -5.23
C LEU A 173 -9.21 0.59 -5.10
N GLN A 174 -10.42 0.04 -5.18
CA GLN A 174 -10.68 -1.41 -5.15
C GLN A 174 -9.94 -2.19 -6.25
N TYR A 175 -9.73 -1.59 -7.42
CA TYR A 175 -9.02 -2.25 -8.52
C TYR A 175 -7.51 -2.22 -8.33
N ALA A 176 -6.98 -1.15 -7.73
CA ALA A 176 -5.58 -1.09 -7.32
C ALA A 176 -5.28 -2.13 -6.23
N ILE A 177 -6.15 -2.21 -5.20
CA ILE A 177 -6.07 -3.24 -4.14
C ILE A 177 -6.11 -4.64 -4.76
N GLY A 178 -7.08 -4.91 -5.64
CA GLY A 178 -7.21 -6.22 -6.27
C GLY A 178 -6.02 -6.58 -7.16
N GLY A 179 -5.54 -5.65 -7.97
CA GLY A 179 -4.38 -5.86 -8.84
C GLY A 179 -3.10 -6.14 -8.04
N HIS A 180 -2.87 -5.36 -6.99
CA HIS A 180 -1.74 -5.55 -6.09
C HIS A 180 -1.85 -6.86 -5.32
N TRP A 181 -3.03 -7.19 -4.78
CA TRP A 181 -3.26 -8.44 -4.08
C TRP A 181 -2.99 -9.64 -4.98
N LEU A 182 -3.54 -9.66 -6.20
CA LEU A 182 -3.30 -10.72 -7.17
C LEU A 182 -1.81 -10.87 -7.51
N TYR A 183 -1.12 -9.76 -7.74
CA TYR A 183 0.33 -9.76 -7.98
C TYR A 183 1.09 -10.39 -6.80
N ASN A 184 0.76 -10.00 -5.57
CA ASN A 184 1.41 -10.53 -4.39
C ASN A 184 1.17 -12.04 -4.21
N LEU A 185 -0.02 -12.55 -4.54
CA LEU A 185 -0.29 -14.00 -4.51
C LEU A 185 0.55 -14.76 -5.55
N LEU A 186 0.72 -14.18 -6.75
CA LEU A 186 1.56 -14.79 -7.79
C LEU A 186 3.02 -14.86 -7.34
N VAL A 187 3.56 -13.77 -6.82
CA VAL A 187 4.95 -13.71 -6.34
C VAL A 187 5.17 -14.60 -5.11
N SER A 188 4.20 -14.70 -4.19
CA SER A 188 4.35 -15.55 -3.02
C SER A 188 4.36 -17.04 -3.36
N ARG A 189 3.71 -17.45 -4.46
CA ARG A 189 3.70 -18.84 -4.91
C ARG A 189 4.85 -19.16 -5.84
N PHE A 190 5.16 -18.25 -6.76
CA PHE A 190 6.18 -18.39 -7.79
C PHE A 190 7.25 -17.32 -7.55
N PRO A 191 8.13 -17.50 -6.55
CA PRO A 191 9.24 -16.57 -6.35
C PRO A 191 10.17 -16.68 -7.56
N PHE A 192 10.22 -15.60 -8.35
CA PHE A 192 11.18 -15.42 -9.44
C PHE A 192 12.49 -14.86 -8.91
#